data_AF-A0A952DDE1-F1
#
_entry.id   AF-A0A952DDE1-F1
#
_cell.length_a   1.000
_cell.length_b   1.000
_cell.length_c   1.000
_cell.angle_alpha   90.00
_cell.angle_beta   90.00
_cell.angle_gamma   90.00
#
_symmetry.space_group_name_H-M   'P 1'
#
loop_
_entity.id
_entity.type
_entity.pdbx_description
1 polymer ?
#
loop_
_entity_poly.entity_id
_entity_poly.type
_entity_poly.pdbx_seq_one_letter_code
_entity_poly.pdbx_strand_id
1 'polypeptide(L)' 'VHISNIHARESYRHQLLFASFALGVISGFGLESYRMAIMYFLSQSA' A
#
# COMPACT_ATOMS: atom_id res chain seq x y z
N VAL A 1 2.02 -0.86 2.44
CA VAL A 1 0.63 -1.38 2.47
C VAL A 1 -0.09 -0.76 3.66
N HIS A 2 -1.27 -0.18 3.45
CA HIS A 2 -2.11 0.41 4.50
C HIS A 2 -3.49 -0.25 4.52
N ILE A 3 -3.90 -0.75 5.68
CA ILE A 3 -5.19 -1.45 5.85
C ILE A 3 -6.38 -0.50 5.58
N SER A 4 -6.33 0.72 6.14
CA SER A 4 -7.34 1.76 5.89
C SER A 4 -6.95 2.66 4.72
N ASN A 5 -7.93 3.38 4.16
CA ASN A 5 -7.68 4.40 3.15
C ASN A 5 -7.11 5.65 3.84
N ILE A 6 -5.80 5.88 3.69
CA ILE A 6 -5.12 6.99 4.35
C ILE A 6 -5.60 8.35 3.82
N HIS A 7 -6.08 8.43 2.58
CA HIS A 7 -6.56 9.68 1.98
C HIS A 7 -7.95 10.10 2.49
N ALA A 8 -8.73 9.16 3.03
CA ALA A 8 -10.01 9.45 3.69
C ALA A 8 -9.85 9.81 5.18
N ARG A 9 -8.61 9.93 5.66
CA ARG A 9 -8.26 10.14 7.07
C ARG A 9 -7.62 11.50 7.29
N GLU A 10 -7.12 11.72 8.50
CA GLU A 10 -6.45 12.97 8.91
C GLU A 10 -5.27 13.31 7.98
N SER A 11 -5.08 14.60 7.69
CA SER A 11 -4.13 15.09 6.68
C SER A 11 -2.68 14.64 6.88
N TYR A 12 -2.23 14.50 8.13
CA TYR A 12 -0.86 14.04 8.43
C TYR A 12 -0.60 12.59 7.99
N ARG A 13 -1.64 11.80 7.70
CA ARG A 13 -1.51 10.42 7.19
C ARG A 13 -1.39 10.36 5.67
N HIS A 14 -1.64 11.47 4.98
CA HIS A 14 -1.58 11.54 3.52
C HIS A 14 -0.13 11.56 3.03
N GLN A 15 0.79 11.99 3.89
CA GLN A 15 2.22 12.06 3.59
C GLN A 15 2.93 10.76 4.00
N LEU A 16 3.57 10.12 3.03
CA LEU A 16 4.32 8.87 3.23
C LEU A 16 5.82 9.16 3.16
N LEU A 17 6.48 9.11 4.31
CA LEU A 17 7.93 9.40 4.43
C LEU A 17 8.83 8.42 3.67
N PHE A 18 8.33 7.23 3.39
CA PHE A 18 9.07 6.14 2.74
C PHE A 18 8.57 5.83 1.33
N ALA A 19 7.56 6.55 0.82
CA ALA A 19 6.98 6.25 -0.50
C ALA A 19 8.00 6.37 -1.63
N SER A 20 8.99 7.26 -1.51
CA SER A 20 10.07 7.42 -2.48
C SER A 20 10.99 6.20 -2.62
N PHE A 21 11.01 5.32 -1.62
CA PHE A 21 11.86 4.11 -1.61
C PHE A 21 11.05 2.83 -1.89
N ALA A 22 9.73 2.91 -2.01
CA ALA A 22 8.85 1.78 -2.24
C ALA A 22 8.51 1.64 -3.73
N LEU A 23 8.30 0.40 -4.21
CA LEU A 23 7.82 0.14 -5.58
C LEU A 23 6.42 0.70 -5.85
N GLY A 24 5.61 0.80 -4.80
CA GLY A 24 4.24 1.29 -4.89
C GLY A 24 3.53 1.29 -3.55
N VAL A 25 2.33 1.85 -3.52
CA VAL A 25 1.51 1.98 -2.32
C VAL A 25 0.13 1.37 -2.59
N ILE A 26 -0.34 0.55 -1.66
CA ILE A 26 -1.69 0.00 -1.62
C ILE A 26 -2.35 0.48 -0.33
N SER A 27 -3.53 1.09 -0.42
CA SER A 27 -4.27 1.63 0.73
C SER A 27 -5.79 1.45 0.56
N GLY A 28 -6.49 1.10 1.64
CA GLY A 28 -7.95 1.13 1.68
C GLY A 28 -8.67 -0.19 1.43
N PHE A 29 -7.94 -1.28 1.21
CA PHE A 29 -8.53 -2.59 0.89
C PHE A 29 -8.52 -3.55 2.09
N GLY A 30 -8.34 -3.06 3.30
CA GLY A 30 -8.27 -3.92 4.48
C GLY A 30 -7.10 -4.91 4.41
N LEU A 31 -7.34 -6.15 4.85
CA LEU A 31 -6.34 -7.23 4.82
C LEU A 31 -6.02 -7.71 3.39
N GLU A 32 -6.93 -7.55 2.43
CA GLU A 32 -6.69 -7.89 1.02
C GLU A 32 -5.50 -7.12 0.44
N SER A 33 -5.16 -5.97 1.01
CA SER A 33 -3.98 -5.19 0.64
C SER A 33 -2.67 -5.99 0.73
N TYR A 34 -2.56 -6.92 1.70
CA TYR A 34 -1.39 -7.80 1.82
C TYR A 34 -1.38 -8.86 0.73
N ARG A 35 -2.53 -9.50 0.46
CA ARG A 35 -2.64 -10.50 -0.61
C ARG A 35 -2.27 -9.88 -1.96
N MET A 36 -2.75 -8.67 -2.26
CA MET A 36 -2.40 -7.96 -3.50
C MET A 36 -0.91 -7.65 -3.61
N ALA A 37 -0.26 -7.22 -2.51
CA ALA A 37 1.18 -6.99 -2.50
C ALA A 37 1.98 -8.27 -2.77
N ILE A 38 1.60 -9.39 -2.16
CA ILE A 38 2.23 -10.70 -2.38
C ILE A 38 2.04 -11.15 -3.83
N MET A 39 0.80 -11.05 -4.35
CA MET A 39 0.50 -11.42 -5.74
C MET A 39 1.34 -10.64 -6.75
N TYR A 40 1.56 -9.34 -6.50
CA TYR A 40 2.43 -8.51 -7.34
C TYR A 40 3.87 -9.06 -7.38
N PHE A 41 4.45 -9.43 -6.24
CA PHE A 41 5.81 -9.99 -6.23
C PHE A 41 5.89 -11.38 -6.87
N LEU A 42 4.86 -12.21 -6.68
CA LEU A 42 4.78 -13.53 -7.33
C LEU A 42 4.64 -13.41 -8.85
N SER A 43 3.86 -12.44 -9.36
CA SER A 43 3.71 -12.24 -10.81
C SER A 43 4.97 -11.72 -11.49
N GLN A 44 5.89 -11.13 -10.74
CA GLN A 44 7.17 -10.62 -11.24
C GLN A 44 8.27 -11.71 -11.25
N SER A 45 7.99 -12.90 -10.72
CA SER A 45 8.96 -14.00 -10.57
C SER A 45 9.00 -14.94 -11.79
N ALA A 46 8.68 -14.45 -12.99
CA ALA A 46 8.69 -15.19 -14.25
C ALA A 46 9.82 -14.73 -15.17
#